data_AF-A0A6J6NK67-F1
#
_entry.id   AF-A0A6J6NK67-F1
#
_cell.length_a   1.000
_cell.length_b   1.000
_cell.length_c   1.000
_cell.angle_alpha   90.00
_cell.angle_beta   90.00
_cell.angle_gamma   90.00
#
_symmetry.space_group_name_H-M   'P 1'
#
loop_
_entity.id
_entity.type
_entity.pdbx_description
1 polymer ?
#
loop_
_entity_poly.entity_id
_entity_poly.type
_entity_poly.pdbx_seq_one_letter_code
_entity_poly.pdbx_strand_id
1 'polypeptide(L)'
;MGWAWRPPHHHDIPPCLLAKAAKNSSTLVGYALDGYGIYVTKDSAGNLPTNTSLDACHGTTSTVPWNGKQTRTYHYVATLEYPYAVGCYHGTAITAKAGQGGGAGAGGGPPGP
;
A
#
# COMPACT_ATOMS: atom_id res chain seq x y z
N MET A 1 -23.99 32.78 6.43
CA MET A 1 -22.69 32.11 6.69
C MET A 1 -22.98 30.62 6.84
N GLY A 2 -22.79 29.83 5.79
CA GLY A 2 -23.06 28.39 5.80
C GLY A 2 -21.76 27.62 5.89
N TRP A 3 -21.48 27.02 7.06
CA TRP A 3 -20.38 26.10 7.20
C TRP A 3 -20.80 24.76 6.59
N ALA A 4 -20.31 24.46 5.39
CA ALA A 4 -20.51 23.15 4.79
C ALA A 4 -19.70 22.12 5.59
N TRP A 5 -20.40 21.27 6.35
CA TRP A 5 -19.83 20.10 7.00
C TRP A 5 -19.37 19.13 5.89
N ARG A 6 -18.06 19.05 5.63
CA ARG A 6 -17.51 17.96 4.83
C ARG A 6 -17.29 16.76 5.76
N PRO A 7 -17.91 15.60 5.50
CA PRO A 7 -17.65 14.42 6.31
C PRO A 7 -16.15 14.07 6.27
N PRO A 8 -15.56 13.63 7.39
CA PRO A 8 -14.17 13.25 7.44
C PRO A 8 -13.92 12.04 6.54
N HIS A 9 -12.78 12.05 5.86
CA HIS A 9 -12.26 10.87 5.16
C HIS A 9 -11.40 10.09 6.16
N HIS A 10 -11.68 8.80 6.32
CA HIS A 10 -10.95 7.93 7.25
C HIS A 10 -10.17 6.88 6.47
N HIS A 11 -8.99 6.55 6.98
CA HIS A 11 -8.19 5.43 6.54
C HIS A 11 -7.99 4.49 7.71
N ASP A 12 -8.06 3.19 7.44
CA ASP A 12 -7.74 2.16 8.42
C ASP A 12 -7.27 0.89 7.71
N ILE A 13 -6.53 0.05 8.42
CA ILE A 13 -6.19 -1.30 7.97
C ILE A 13 -7.20 -2.25 8.61
N PRO A 14 -8.04 -2.94 7.82
CA PRO A 14 -9.00 -3.90 8.36
C PRO A 14 -8.32 -4.87 9.34
N PRO A 15 -8.88 -5.07 10.55
CA PRO A 15 -8.30 -5.98 11.55
C PRO A 15 -8.09 -7.40 11.03
N CYS A 16 -8.90 -7.85 10.07
CA CYS A 16 -8.73 -9.15 9.42
C CYS A 16 -7.45 -9.24 8.57
N LEU A 17 -6.99 -8.15 7.95
CA LEU A 17 -5.70 -8.10 7.25
C LEU A 17 -4.54 -8.09 8.24
N LEU A 18 -4.66 -7.31 9.33
CA LEU A 18 -3.66 -7.32 10.40
C LEU A 18 -3.53 -8.70 11.04
N ALA A 19 -4.63 -9.41 11.26
CA ALA A 19 -4.62 -10.76 11.82
C ALA A 19 -4.02 -11.80 10.86
N LYS A 20 -4.24 -11.66 9.55
CA LYS A 20 -3.70 -12.57 8.53
C LYS A 20 -2.22 -12.33 8.21
N ALA A 21 -1.72 -11.11 8.40
CA ALA A 21 -0.33 -10.79 8.15
C ALA A 21 0.60 -11.51 9.13
N ALA A 22 1.47 -12.36 8.59
CA ALA A 22 2.44 -13.13 9.36
C ALA A 22 3.56 -12.25 9.91
N LYS A 23 4.12 -12.64 11.07
CA LYS A 23 5.35 -12.01 11.60
C LYS A 23 6.52 -12.26 10.67
N ASN A 24 7.52 -11.38 10.72
CA ASN A 24 8.73 -11.45 9.91
C ASN A 24 8.44 -11.65 8.41
N SER A 25 7.40 -10.98 7.91
CA SER A 25 6.89 -11.18 6.55
C SER A 25 6.17 -9.93 6.05
N SER A 26 6.05 -9.85 4.73
CA SER A 26 5.29 -8.81 4.02
C SER A 26 4.13 -9.47 3.27
N THR A 27 2.91 -9.07 3.62
CA THR A 27 1.68 -9.58 3.01
C THR A 27 1.15 -8.56 2.00
N LEU A 28 1.14 -8.91 0.71
CA LEU A 28 0.61 -8.05 -0.34
C LEU A 28 -0.90 -7.84 -0.15
N VAL A 29 -1.35 -6.59 -0.17
CA VAL A 29 -2.78 -6.22 -0.04
C VAL A 29 -3.34 -5.55 -1.30
N GLY A 30 -2.49 -5.02 -2.17
CA GLY A 30 -2.90 -4.38 -3.42
C GLY A 30 -1.73 -3.70 -4.12
N TYR A 31 -2.05 -2.94 -5.17
CA TYR A 31 -1.08 -2.16 -5.93
C TYR A 31 -1.53 -0.71 -6.03
N ALA A 32 -0.57 0.20 -5.94
CA ALA A 32 -0.76 1.61 -6.23
C ALA A 32 -0.82 1.87 -7.75
N LEU A 33 -1.36 3.02 -8.17
CA LEU A 33 -1.51 3.36 -9.59
C LEU A 33 -0.17 3.60 -10.30
N ASP A 34 0.93 3.77 -9.56
CA ASP A 34 2.28 3.85 -10.11
C ASP A 34 2.99 2.48 -10.21
N GLY A 35 2.26 1.39 -9.98
CA GLY A 35 2.74 0.04 -10.21
C GLY A 35 3.34 -0.65 -9.00
N TYR A 36 3.62 0.06 -7.91
CA TYR A 36 4.23 -0.52 -6.72
C TYR A 36 3.21 -1.23 -5.82
N GLY A 37 3.65 -2.32 -5.18
CA GLY A 37 2.81 -3.08 -4.26
C GLY A 37 2.62 -2.35 -2.93
N ILE A 38 1.47 -2.56 -2.31
CA ILE A 38 1.13 -2.12 -0.95
C ILE A 38 1.12 -3.36 -0.06
N TYR A 39 1.90 -3.33 1.00
CA TYR A 39 2.09 -4.48 1.89
C TYR A 39 1.75 -4.15 3.34
N VAL A 40 1.20 -5.13 4.06
CA VAL A 40 1.28 -5.15 5.53
C VAL A 40 2.56 -5.90 5.89
N THR A 41 3.54 -5.18 6.42
CA THR A 41 4.84 -5.72 6.81
C THR A 41 4.93 -5.82 8.32
N LYS A 42 5.41 -6.96 8.84
CA LYS A 42 5.69 -7.13 10.27
C LYS A 42 7.12 -7.57 10.52
N ASP A 43 7.74 -7.00 11.54
CA ASP A 43 9.04 -7.45 12.03
C ASP A 43 8.94 -8.82 12.75
N SER A 44 10.07 -9.30 13.28
CA SER A 44 10.15 -10.56 14.02
C SER A 44 9.36 -10.58 15.32
N ALA A 45 9.16 -9.42 15.96
CA ALA A 45 8.31 -9.27 17.13
C ALA A 45 6.82 -9.23 16.75
N GLY A 46 6.50 -8.91 15.50
CA GLY A 46 5.15 -8.75 14.97
C GLY A 46 4.68 -7.30 14.91
N ASN A 47 5.59 -6.34 15.10
CA ASN A 47 5.28 -4.92 15.03
C ASN A 47 5.23 -4.44 13.57
N LEU A 48 4.40 -3.44 13.33
CA LEU A 48 4.37 -2.72 12.07
C LEU A 48 5.51 -1.68 12.03
N PRO A 49 6.03 -1.35 10.84
CA PRO A 49 6.88 -0.17 10.65
C PRO A 49 6.20 1.11 11.14
N THR A 50 7.01 2.07 11.59
CA THR A 50 6.59 3.41 11.98
C THR A 50 7.10 4.44 10.97
N ASN A 51 6.66 5.68 11.08
CA ASN A 51 7.09 6.77 10.21
C ASN A 51 8.61 6.97 10.18
N THR A 52 9.32 6.58 11.24
CA THR A 52 10.79 6.69 11.28
C THR A 52 11.53 5.75 10.34
N SER A 53 10.88 4.68 9.87
CA SER A 53 11.48 3.68 8.97
C SER A 53 10.93 3.70 7.55
N LEU A 54 10.03 4.66 7.26
CA LEU A 54 9.40 4.85 5.95
C LEU A 54 9.78 6.20 5.35
N ASP A 55 9.71 6.30 4.03
CA ASP A 55 9.89 7.57 3.34
C ASP A 55 8.63 8.46 3.42
N ALA A 56 8.72 9.66 2.84
CA ALA A 56 7.62 10.62 2.82
C ALA A 56 6.36 10.12 2.07
N CYS A 57 6.50 9.14 1.18
CA CYS A 57 5.39 8.50 0.48
C CYS A 57 4.85 7.26 1.21
N HIS A 58 5.37 6.96 2.40
CA HIS A 58 5.03 5.78 3.20
C HIS A 58 5.47 4.45 2.56
N GLY A 59 6.57 4.49 1.82
CA GLY A 59 7.22 3.30 1.27
C GLY A 59 8.62 3.06 1.80
N THR A 60 9.18 1.92 1.40
CA THR A 60 10.55 1.51 1.71
C THR A 60 11.05 0.49 0.69
N THR A 61 12.36 0.25 0.66
CA THR A 61 12.97 -0.80 -0.16
C THR A 61 13.44 -1.97 0.71
N SER A 62 12.77 -3.10 0.60
CA SER A 62 13.16 -4.35 1.28
C SER A 62 12.75 -5.56 0.43
N THR A 63 13.07 -6.77 0.91
CA THR A 63 12.69 -8.01 0.23
C THR A 63 11.24 -8.35 0.52
N VAL A 64 10.42 -8.46 -0.53
CA VAL A 64 9.00 -8.83 -0.45
C VAL A 64 8.65 -9.90 -1.48
N PRO A 65 7.57 -10.69 -1.26
CA PRO A 65 7.06 -11.57 -2.29
C PRO A 65 6.46 -10.73 -3.43
N TRP A 66 7.06 -10.83 -4.61
CA TRP A 66 6.67 -10.13 -5.84
C TRP A 66 6.62 -11.12 -6.99
N ASN A 67 5.47 -11.25 -7.67
CA ASN A 67 5.27 -12.18 -8.80
C ASN A 67 5.79 -13.61 -8.53
N GLY A 68 5.52 -14.12 -7.32
CA GLY A 68 5.93 -15.47 -6.90
C GLY A 68 7.40 -15.61 -6.46
N LYS A 69 8.20 -14.53 -6.47
CA LYS A 69 9.61 -14.55 -6.06
C LYS A 69 9.91 -13.52 -4.97
N GLN A 70 10.81 -13.86 -4.05
CA GLN A 70 11.36 -12.90 -3.11
C GLN A 70 12.25 -11.89 -3.85
N THR A 71 11.84 -10.63 -3.87
CA THR A 71 12.48 -9.58 -4.65
C THR A 71 12.73 -8.37 -3.76
N ARG A 72 13.97 -7.84 -3.77
CA ARG A 72 14.28 -6.58 -3.11
C ARG A 72 13.84 -5.44 -4.00
N THR A 73 12.71 -4.82 -3.65
CA THR A 73 12.09 -3.76 -4.45
C THR A 73 11.47 -2.70 -3.55
N TYR A 74 11.24 -1.51 -4.09
CA TYR A 74 10.45 -0.50 -3.43
C TYR A 74 9.00 -0.98 -3.31
N HIS A 75 8.34 -0.66 -2.20
CA HIS A 75 6.93 -0.94 -1.98
C HIS A 75 6.38 -0.02 -0.91
N TYR A 76 5.07 0.20 -0.94
CA TYR A 76 4.35 0.92 0.11
C TYR A 76 4.05 0.01 1.29
N VAL A 77 4.02 0.60 2.48
CA VAL A 77 3.69 -0.11 3.71
C VAL A 77 2.40 0.47 4.28
N ALA A 78 1.41 -0.40 4.47
CA ALA A 78 0.25 -0.06 5.27
C ALA A 78 0.62 -0.11 6.76
N THR A 79 0.47 1.00 7.47
CA THR A 79 0.76 1.16 8.90
C THR A 79 -0.37 1.83 9.68
N LEU A 80 -0.20 1.99 10.99
CA LEU A 80 -1.16 2.66 11.88
C LEU A 80 -0.82 4.14 12.14
N GLU A 81 0.26 4.65 11.54
CA GLU A 81 0.64 6.06 11.63
C GLU A 81 0.27 6.76 10.32
N TYR A 82 -0.20 8.01 10.40
CA TYR A 82 -0.52 8.78 9.20
C TYR A 82 0.71 8.92 8.27
N PRO A 83 0.55 8.83 6.92
CA PRO A 83 -0.68 8.64 6.11
C PRO A 83 -1.30 7.23 6.02
N TYR A 84 -0.92 6.27 6.85
CA TYR A 84 -1.48 4.91 6.97
C TYR A 84 -1.20 3.96 5.80
N ALA A 85 -1.04 4.47 4.58
CA ALA A 85 -0.69 3.71 3.39
C ALA A 85 -0.02 4.68 2.39
N VAL A 86 -0.41 4.68 1.11
CA VAL A 86 0.22 5.51 0.07
C VAL A 86 0.05 7.01 0.37
N GLY A 87 1.15 7.70 0.68
CA GLY A 87 1.17 9.17 0.87
C GLY A 87 1.42 9.96 -0.42
N CYS A 88 2.22 9.40 -1.33
CA CYS A 88 2.48 9.91 -2.68
C CYS A 88 2.94 8.78 -3.61
N TYR A 89 2.91 9.01 -4.92
CA TYR A 89 3.49 8.07 -5.89
C TYR A 89 5.01 8.22 -5.94
N HIS A 90 5.71 7.10 -5.82
CA HIS A 90 7.16 6.99 -5.95
C HIS A 90 7.54 6.90 -7.42
N GLY A 91 6.72 6.18 -8.19
CA GLY A 91 6.82 6.07 -9.64
C GLY A 91 5.94 7.08 -10.37
N THR A 92 5.80 6.85 -11.67
CA THR A 92 4.86 7.59 -12.51
C THR A 92 3.51 6.87 -12.50
N ALA A 93 2.47 7.53 -12.02
CA ALA A 93 1.12 6.97 -12.03
C ALA A 93 0.63 6.70 -13.45
N ILE A 94 -0.01 5.55 -13.66
CA ILE A 94 -0.76 5.31 -14.89
C ILE A 94 -1.92 6.31 -14.97
N THR A 95 -2.18 6.82 -16.17
CA THR A 95 -3.37 7.63 -16.41
C THR A 95 -4.59 6.72 -16.35
N ALA A 96 -5.22 6.62 -15.19
CA ALA A 96 -6.58 6.11 -15.14
C ALA A 96 -7.46 7.12 -15.90
N LYS A 97 -8.15 6.71 -16.97
CA LYS A 97 -9.24 7.53 -17.51
C LYS A 97 -10.24 7.72 -16.37
N ALA A 98 -10.28 8.92 -15.80
CA ALA A 98 -11.23 9.28 -14.77
C ALA A 98 -12.64 9.19 -15.37
N GLY A 99 -13.34 8.10 -15.08
CA GLY A 99 -14.72 7.87 -15.48
C GLY A 99 -14.90 6.93 -16.67
N GLN A 100 -14.91 5.62 -16.40
CA GLN A 100 -15.84 4.66 -17.00
C GLN A 100 -15.69 3.33 -16.27
N GLY A 101 -16.70 2.98 -15.47
CA GLY A 101 -16.86 1.61 -15.00
C GLY A 101 -17.05 0.70 -16.22
N GLY A 102 -16.23 -0.34 -16.32
CA GLY A 102 -16.29 -1.33 -17.38
C GLY A 102 -15.20 -2.36 -17.14
N GLY A 103 -15.60 -3.56 -16.71
CA GLY A 103 -14.69 -4.57 -16.18
C GLY A 103 -13.92 -5.37 -17.23
N ALA A 104 -13.26 -6.38 -16.66
CA ALA A 104 -12.66 -7.59 -17.24
C ALA A 104 -11.16 -7.54 -17.65
N GLY A 105 -10.40 -8.42 -16.98
CA GLY A 105 -9.13 -9.01 -17.45
C GLY A 105 -7.89 -8.24 -17.01
N ALA A 106 -6.89 -8.80 -16.35
CA ALA A 106 -6.56 -10.16 -15.94
C ALA A 106 -5.82 -10.07 -14.59
N GLY A 107 -5.74 -11.16 -13.83
CA GLY A 107 -5.11 -11.22 -12.50
C GLY A 107 -3.59 -11.02 -12.47
N GLY A 108 -3.04 -10.11 -13.28
CA GLY A 108 -1.68 -9.60 -13.16
C GLY A 108 -1.75 -8.20 -12.57
N GLY A 109 -1.00 -7.96 -11.49
CA GLY A 109 -0.77 -6.61 -11.01
C GLY A 109 -0.22 -5.72 -12.14
N PRO A 110 -0.32 -4.38 -12.00
CA PRO A 110 0.29 -3.45 -12.95
C PRO A 110 1.74 -3.86 -13.24
N PRO A 111 2.25 -3.60 -14.47
CA PRO A 111 3.66 -3.80 -14.75
C PRO A 111 4.41 -3.02 -13.68
N GLY A 112 5.13 -3.77 -12.84
CA GLY A 112 5.99 -3.17 -11.83
C GLY A 112 7.02 -2.25 -12.49
N PRO A 113 7.75 -1.48 -11.70
CA PRO A 113 8.99 -0.85 -12.19
C PRO A 113 9.94 -1.85 -12.85
#